data_AF-A0A923RF69-F1
#
_entry.id   AF-A0A923RF69-F1
#
_cell.length_a   1.000
_cell.length_b   1.000
_cell.length_c   1.000
_cell.angle_alpha   90.00
_cell.angle_beta   90.00
_cell.angle_gamma   90.00
#
_symmetry.space_group_name_H-M   'P 1'
#
loop_
_entity.id
_entity.type
_entity.pdbx_description
1 polymer ?
#
loop_
_entity_poly.entity_id
_entity_poly.type
_entity_poly.pdbx_seq_one_letter_code
_entity_poly.pdbx_strand_id
1 'polypeptide(L)'
;MNKDKKHLFLNMVVGTIGMLLLGIGLLQYVSISPQGFGLMTIGYALVNSYIFYLEAKAGISNKLIWIQSILAVTVLLVIAYFMYV
;
A
#
# COMPACT_ATOMS: atom_id res chain seq x y z
N MET A 1 2.51 -26.25 -4.01
CA MET A 1 1.78 -24.98 -4.22
C MET A 1 1.41 -24.87 -5.69
N ASN A 2 0.13 -24.72 -6.03
CA ASN A 2 -0.33 -24.70 -7.42
C ASN A 2 0.28 -23.49 -8.17
N LYS A 3 0.72 -23.63 -9.42
CA LYS A 3 1.50 -22.58 -10.13
C LYS A 3 0.75 -21.24 -10.19
N ASP A 4 -0.57 -21.28 -10.35
CA ASP A 4 -1.43 -20.08 -10.39
C ASP A 4 -1.41 -19.29 -9.09
N LYS A 5 -1.37 -19.97 -7.94
CA LYS A 5 -1.28 -19.31 -6.62
C LYS A 5 0.05 -18.58 -6.42
N LYS A 6 1.12 -19.05 -7.06
CA LYS A 6 2.44 -18.40 -6.98
C LYS A 6 2.44 -17.06 -7.73
N HIS A 7 1.85 -17.01 -8.92
CA HIS A 7 1.74 -15.78 -9.70
C HIS A 7 0.85 -14.74 -9.01
N LEU A 8 -0.25 -15.17 -8.41
CA LEU A 8 -1.13 -14.30 -7.61
C LEU A 8 -0.41 -13.63 -6.44
N PHE A 9 0.36 -14.39 -5.67
CA PHE A 9 1.15 -13.84 -4.57
C PHE A 9 2.24 -12.88 -5.05
N LEU A 10 2.86 -13.16 -6.20
CA LEU A 10 3.87 -12.29 -6.78
C LEU A 10 3.25 -10.93 -7.16
N ASN A 11 2.07 -10.94 -7.77
CA ASN A 11 1.34 -9.71 -8.11
C ASN A 11 0.96 -8.90 -6.87
N MET A 12 0.49 -9.57 -5.81
CA MET A 12 0.19 -8.95 -4.52
C MET A 12 1.43 -8.28 -3.90
N VAL A 13 2.59 -8.94 -3.94
CA VAL A 13 3.86 -8.36 -3.46
C VAL A 13 4.25 -7.14 -4.29
N VAL A 14 4.19 -7.22 -5.62
CA VAL A 14 4.51 -6.10 -6.52
C VAL A 14 3.56 -4.91 -6.27
N GLY A 15 2.26 -5.17 -6.11
CA GLY A 15 1.27 -4.16 -5.76
C GLY A 15 1.57 -3.49 -4.42
N THR A 16 1.95 -4.28 -3.41
CA THR A 16 2.37 -3.77 -2.09
C THR A 16 3.58 -2.84 -2.20
N ILE A 17 4.62 -3.26 -2.93
CA ILE A 17 5.84 -2.47 -3.12
C ILE A 17 5.50 -1.16 -3.83
N GLY A 18 4.67 -1.20 -4.88
CA GLY A 18 4.20 0.01 -5.57
C GLY A 18 3.47 0.97 -4.64
N MET A 19 2.55 0.45 -3.82
CA MET A 19 1.84 1.26 -2.83
C MET A 19 2.78 1.83 -1.75
N LEU A 20 3.76 1.07 -1.27
CA LEU A 20 4.77 1.59 -0.34
C LEU A 20 5.57 2.75 -0.95
N LEU A 21 6.03 2.60 -2.20
CA LEU A 21 6.75 3.66 -2.90
C LEU A 21 5.89 4.92 -3.08
N LEU A 22 4.61 4.76 -3.44
CA LEU A 22 3.67 5.87 -3.49
C LEU A 22 3.51 6.53 -2.12
N GLY A 23 3.32 5.75 -1.06
CA GLY A 23 3.19 6.27 0.31
C GLY A 23 4.43 7.04 0.76
N ILE A 24 5.63 6.54 0.48
CA ILE A 24 6.90 7.23 0.76
C ILE A 24 6.98 8.55 -0.02
N GLY A 25 6.62 8.54 -1.31
CA GLY A 25 6.60 9.76 -2.12
C GLY A 25 5.62 10.81 -1.59
N LEU A 26 4.45 10.36 -1.10
CA LEU A 26 3.49 11.23 -0.44
C LEU A 26 4.04 11.82 0.85
N LEU A 27 4.67 11.00 1.70
CA LEU A 27 5.33 11.48 2.91
C LEU A 27 6.39 12.53 2.58
N GLN A 28 7.19 12.36 1.54
CA GLN A 28 8.17 13.38 1.11
C GLN A 28 7.52 14.65 0.58
N TYR A 29 6.41 14.56 -0.15
CA TYR A 29 5.76 15.74 -0.71
C TYR A 29 5.13 16.62 0.37
N VAL A 30 4.56 15.99 1.42
CA VAL A 30 3.89 16.69 2.52
C VAL A 30 4.84 17.57 3.33
N SER A 31 6.11 17.18 3.48
CA SER A 31 7.10 18.03 4.14
C SER A 31 7.39 19.32 3.37
N ILE A 32 7.18 19.31 2.04
CA ILE A 32 7.49 20.44 1.15
C ILE A 32 6.27 21.33 0.93
N SER A 33 5.09 20.74 0.74
CA SER A 33 3.86 21.48 0.40
C SER A 33 2.63 20.86 1.08
N PRO A 34 2.23 21.38 2.25
CA PRO A 34 1.10 20.85 3.01
C PRO A 34 -0.24 20.96 2.27
N GLN A 35 -0.39 21.93 1.34
CA GLN A 35 -1.67 22.21 0.68
C GLN A 35 -2.20 21.07 -0.21
N GLY A 36 -1.43 20.00 -0.48
CA GLY A 36 -1.87 18.84 -1.26
C GLY A 36 -2.19 17.58 -0.44
N PHE A 37 -1.92 17.58 0.86
CA PHE A 37 -1.90 16.35 1.67
C PHE A 37 -3.24 15.60 1.69
N GLY A 38 -4.34 16.32 1.89
CA GLY A 38 -5.68 15.72 1.99
C GLY A 38 -6.08 14.98 0.72
N LEU A 39 -5.97 15.66 -0.44
CA LEU A 39 -6.31 15.07 -1.74
C LEU A 39 -5.43 13.87 -2.08
N MET A 40 -4.12 13.97 -1.82
CA MET A 40 -3.19 12.87 -2.06
C MET A 40 -3.46 11.65 -1.16
N THR A 41 -3.79 11.89 0.10
CA THR A 41 -4.14 10.82 1.06
C THR A 41 -5.44 10.12 0.65
N ILE A 42 -6.44 10.89 0.21
CA ILE A 42 -7.69 10.33 -0.33
C ILE A 42 -7.39 9.51 -1.58
N GLY A 43 -6.60 10.03 -2.52
CA GLY A 43 -6.19 9.31 -3.73
C GLY A 43 -5.47 7.99 -3.41
N TYR A 44 -4.53 8.02 -2.46
CA TYR A 44 -3.84 6.83 -1.98
C TYR A 44 -4.83 5.80 -1.41
N ALA A 45 -5.75 6.22 -0.55
CA ALA A 45 -6.75 5.34 0.06
C ALA A 45 -7.68 4.71 -0.99
N LEU A 46 -8.09 5.47 -2.01
CA LEU A 46 -8.92 4.98 -3.11
C LEU A 46 -8.18 3.94 -3.96
N VAL A 47 -6.93 4.20 -4.34
CA VAL A 47 -6.11 3.24 -5.10
C VAL A 47 -5.87 1.98 -4.28
N ASN A 48 -5.54 2.11 -2.99
CA ASN A 48 -5.35 0.96 -2.11
C ASN A 48 -6.62 0.11 -1.98
N SER A 49 -7.78 0.76 -1.85
CA SER A 49 -9.08 0.08 -1.76
C SER A 49 -9.42 -0.66 -3.06
N TYR A 50 -9.08 -0.07 -4.22
CA TYR A 50 -9.27 -0.72 -5.50
C TYR A 50 -8.34 -1.93 -5.67
N ILE A 51 -7.09 -1.84 -5.25
CA ILE A 51 -6.15 -2.98 -5.26
C ILE A 51 -6.67 -4.10 -4.37
N PHE A 52 -7.13 -3.81 -3.15
CA PHE A 52 -7.76 -4.81 -2.28
C PHE A 52 -8.92 -5.49 -3.02
N TYR A 53 -9.84 -4.71 -3.61
CA TYR A 53 -10.95 -5.28 -4.38
C TYR A 53 -10.47 -6.25 -5.48
N LEU A 54 -9.41 -5.90 -6.21
CA LEU A 54 -8.83 -6.78 -7.23
C LEU A 54 -8.19 -8.04 -6.65
N GLU A 55 -7.44 -7.93 -5.55
CA GLU A 55 -6.81 -9.07 -4.85
C GLU A 55 -7.86 -10.05 -4.33
N ALA A 56 -8.94 -9.54 -3.73
CA ALA A 56 -10.05 -10.34 -3.25
C ALA A 56 -10.78 -11.04 -4.41
N LYS A 57 -11.03 -10.31 -5.51
CA LYS A 57 -11.64 -10.87 -6.73
C LYS A 57 -10.76 -11.94 -7.39
N ALA A 58 -9.44 -11.84 -7.24
CA ALA A 58 -8.48 -12.80 -7.75
C ALA A 58 -8.34 -14.06 -6.88
N GLY A 59 -9.10 -14.16 -5.78
CA GLY A 59 -9.14 -15.33 -4.91
C GLY A 59 -8.11 -15.31 -3.77
N ILE A 60 -7.46 -14.18 -3.52
CA ILE A 60 -6.61 -13.99 -2.33
C ILE A 60 -7.52 -13.85 -1.11
N SER A 61 -7.17 -14.52 -0.01
CA SER A 61 -8.01 -14.46 1.19
C SER A 61 -7.97 -13.06 1.80
N ASN A 62 -9.13 -12.56 2.24
CA ASN A 62 -9.21 -11.27 2.93
C ASN A 62 -8.26 -11.17 4.13
N LYS A 63 -8.00 -12.31 4.80
CA LYS A 63 -7.04 -12.37 5.91
C LYS A 63 -5.62 -12.01 5.48
N LEU A 64 -5.17 -12.50 4.32
CA LEU A 64 -3.86 -12.19 3.75
C LEU A 64 -3.77 -10.71 3.35
N ILE A 65 -4.82 -10.18 2.71
CA ILE A 65 -4.86 -8.78 2.28
C ILE A 65 -4.82 -7.82 3.49
N TRP A 66 -5.52 -8.15 4.57
CA TRP A 66 -5.46 -7.40 5.82
C TRP A 66 -4.07 -7.44 6.48
N ILE A 67 -3.42 -8.61 6.52
CA ILE A 67 -2.05 -8.73 7.06
C ILE A 67 -1.08 -7.87 6.24
N GLN A 68 -1.14 -7.94 4.91
CA GLN A 68 -0.35 -7.10 4.00
C GLN A 68 -0.61 -5.62 4.26
N SER A 69 -1.87 -5.21 4.39
CA SER A 69 -2.25 -3.82 4.63
C SER A 69 -1.70 -3.30 5.96
N ILE A 70 -1.82 -4.08 7.05
CA ILE A 70 -1.27 -3.73 8.36
C ILE A 70 0.26 -3.60 8.30
N LEU A 71 0.93 -4.54 7.63
CA LEU A 71 2.38 -4.49 7.45
C LEU A 71 2.80 -3.25 6.65
N ALA A 72 2.11 -2.94 5.55
CA ALA A 72 2.41 -1.77 4.73
C ALA A 72 2.23 -0.45 5.52
N VAL A 73 1.14 -0.33 6.28
CA VAL A 73 0.91 0.83 7.16
C VAL A 73 2.00 0.93 8.23
N THR A 74 2.37 -0.18 8.85
CA THR A 74 3.44 -0.21 9.87
C THR A 74 4.77 0.26 9.28
N VAL A 75 5.13 -0.21 8.08
CA VAL A 75 6.35 0.23 7.37
C VAL A 75 6.30 1.72 7.08
N LEU A 76 5.18 2.25 6.59
CA LEU A 76 5.04 3.68 6.32
C LEU A 76 5.16 4.52 7.61
N LEU A 77 4.59 4.06 8.72
CA LEU A 77 4.71 4.75 10.01
C LEU A 77 6.15 4.76 10.52
N VAL A 78 6.88 3.65 10.38
CA VAL A 78 8.30 3.57 10.75
C VAL A 78 9.13 4.52 9.89
N ILE A 79 8.91 4.53 8.57
CA ILE A 79 9.60 5.44 7.67
C ILE A 79 9.28 6.90 8.02
N ALA A 80 8.01 7.21 8.25
CA ALA A 80 7.59 8.55 8.66
C ALA A 80 8.28 8.97 9.97
N TYR A 81 8.36 8.08 10.96
CA TYR A 81 9.08 8.36 12.21
C TYR A 81 10.53 8.75 11.94
N PHE A 82 11.28 7.97 11.16
CA PHE A 82 12.68 8.29 10.83
C PHE A 82 12.86 9.52 9.94
N MET A 83 11.85 9.92 9.17
CA MET A 83 11.91 11.11 8.32
C MET A 83 11.68 12.41 9.07
N TYR A 84 10.90 12.37 10.16
CA TYR A 84 10.35 13.55 10.83
C TYR A 84 10.77 13.71 12.30
N VAL A 85 11.50 12.74 12.85
CA VAL A 85 12.11 12.76 14.19
C VAL A 85 13.63 12.73 14.05
#